data_AF-A0A1X7SEE5-F1
#
_entry.id   AF-A0A1X7SEE5-F1
#
_cell.length_a   1.000
_cell.length_b   1.000
_cell.length_c   1.000
_cell.angle_alpha   90.00
_cell.angle_beta   90.00
_cell.angle_gamma   90.00
#
_symmetry.space_group_name_H-M   'P 1'
#
loop_
_entity.id
_entity.type
_entity.pdbx_description
1 polymer ?
#
loop_
_entity_poly.entity_id
_entity_poly.type
_entity_poly.pdbx_seq_one_letter_code
_entity_poly.pdbx_strand_id
1 'polypeptide(L)'
;MCLVCIHSITFIHLIQYLTSHYPGKNSKRDYPLVAMTHPMECILEPGEVLFVPAGSPNQVDNLEASLSISANFVNHSNISLVRHELLMASLNDDRSKELLSSLNALELNIDSNTSSEERKDLKWKEFKMN
;
A
#
# COMPACT_ATOMS: atom_id res chain seq x y z
N MET A 1 -13.83 9.61 13.65
CA MET A 1 -12.76 10.57 13.31
C MET A 1 -11.66 9.76 12.64
N CYS A 2 -11.48 9.94 11.33
CA CYS A 2 -10.73 9.05 10.45
C CYS A 2 -9.22 9.25 10.65
N LEU A 3 -8.52 8.24 11.16
CA LEU A 3 -7.06 8.31 11.27
C LEU A 3 -6.41 7.86 9.96
N VAL A 4 -5.94 8.86 9.23
CA VAL A 4 -4.87 8.91 8.23
C VAL A 4 -4.26 7.56 7.80
N CYS A 5 -4.63 7.12 6.61
CA CYS A 5 -3.85 6.16 5.83
C CYS A 5 -2.63 6.91 5.27
N ILE A 6 -1.50 6.85 5.97
CA ILE A 6 -0.25 7.48 5.53
C ILE A 6 0.25 6.68 4.32
N HIS A 7 -0.01 7.21 3.12
CA HIS A 7 0.89 7.15 1.97
C HIS A 7 1.16 5.76 1.38
N SER A 8 0.16 5.19 0.68
CA SER A 8 0.42 4.42 -0.53
C SER A 8 0.45 5.42 -1.70
N ILE A 9 1.63 6.00 -1.95
CA ILE A 9 1.78 7.36 -2.50
C ILE A 9 1.29 7.50 -3.93
N THR A 10 1.31 6.47 -4.77
CA THR A 10 0.92 6.67 -6.18
C THR A 10 -0.46 6.14 -6.53
N PHE A 11 -0.98 5.14 -5.80
CA PHE A 11 -2.25 4.52 -6.20
C PHE A 11 -3.48 5.16 -5.55
N ILE A 12 -3.35 5.66 -4.32
CA ILE A 12 -4.42 6.45 -3.71
C ILE A 12 -4.57 7.77 -4.49
N HIS A 13 -3.49 8.44 -4.91
CA HIS A 13 -3.64 9.65 -5.71
C HIS A 13 -4.25 9.39 -7.09
N LEU A 14 -3.96 8.30 -7.79
CA LEU A 14 -4.60 8.02 -9.08
C LEU A 14 -6.08 7.63 -8.92
N ILE A 15 -6.42 6.74 -8.00
CA ILE A 15 -7.83 6.35 -7.78
C ILE A 15 -8.62 7.48 -7.15
N GLN A 16 -8.05 8.21 -6.19
CA GLN A 16 -8.71 9.33 -5.54
C GLN A 16 -8.77 10.56 -6.45
N TYR A 17 -7.82 10.78 -7.37
CA TYR A 17 -7.96 11.77 -8.44
C TYR A 17 -9.06 11.36 -9.43
N LEU A 18 -9.10 10.10 -9.85
CA LEU A 18 -10.15 9.59 -10.73
C LEU A 18 -11.55 9.63 -10.07
N THR A 19 -11.67 9.48 -8.75
CA THR A 19 -12.96 9.54 -8.04
C THR A 19 -13.33 10.93 -7.50
N SER A 20 -12.36 11.77 -7.15
CA SER A 20 -12.57 13.15 -6.65
C SER A 20 -12.81 14.16 -7.78
N HIS A 21 -12.10 14.04 -8.91
CA HIS A 21 -12.29 14.93 -10.07
C HIS A 21 -13.35 14.43 -11.07
N TYR A 22 -13.86 13.21 -10.92
CA TYR A 22 -15.02 12.71 -11.66
C TYR A 22 -16.08 12.17 -10.70
N PRO A 23 -16.83 13.06 -10.01
CA PRO A 23 -17.95 12.68 -9.17
C PRO A 23 -19.14 12.29 -10.07
N GLY A 24 -19.06 11.12 -10.70
CA GLY A 24 -20.09 10.72 -11.62
C GLY A 24 -19.76 9.40 -12.29
N LYS A 25 -20.31 8.31 -11.74
CA LYS A 25 -20.47 6.99 -12.34
C LYS A 25 -19.29 6.53 -13.21
N ASN A 26 -18.57 5.51 -12.73
CA ASN A 26 -17.78 4.58 -13.56
C ASN A 26 -18.70 3.87 -14.57
N SER A 27 -19.22 4.63 -15.53
CA SER A 27 -20.05 4.14 -16.60
C SER A 27 -19.09 3.37 -17.50
N LYS A 28 -19.38 2.09 -17.75
CA LYS A 28 -18.59 1.23 -18.65
C LYS A 28 -18.35 1.86 -20.03
N ARG A 29 -19.13 2.90 -20.39
CA ARG A 29 -19.00 3.66 -21.65
C ARG A 29 -17.81 4.61 -21.66
N ASP A 30 -17.44 5.19 -20.52
CA ASP A 30 -16.41 6.23 -20.46
C ASP A 30 -15.01 5.64 -20.20
N TYR A 31 -14.96 4.46 -19.56
CA TYR A 31 -13.71 3.75 -19.27
C TYR A 31 -13.82 2.26 -19.68
N PRO A 32 -13.65 1.94 -20.97
CA PRO A 32 -13.88 0.58 -21.49
C PRO A 32 -13.01 -0.50 -20.83
N LEU A 33 -11.78 -0.15 -20.42
CA LEU A 33 -10.89 -1.08 -19.75
C LEU A 33 -11.36 -1.46 -18.35
N VAL A 34 -12.10 -0.58 -17.67
CA VAL A 34 -12.70 -0.86 -16.35
C VAL A 34 -13.72 -1.99 -16.46
N ALA A 35 -14.43 -2.09 -17.59
CA ALA A 35 -15.40 -3.17 -17.83
C ALA A 35 -14.75 -4.57 -17.89
N MET A 36 -13.43 -4.66 -18.08
CA MET A 36 -12.67 -5.92 -18.10
C MET A 36 -12.00 -6.24 -16.74
N THR A 37 -12.13 -5.36 -15.76
CA THR A 37 -11.59 -5.61 -14.41
C THR A 37 -12.51 -6.53 -13.61
N HIS A 38 -11.92 -7.27 -12.68
CA HIS A 38 -12.63 -8.16 -11.76
C HIS A 38 -12.35 -7.67 -10.34
N PRO A 39 -13.10 -6.68 -9.82
CA PRO A 39 -12.90 -6.19 -8.48
C PRO A 39 -13.21 -7.29 -7.46
N MET A 40 -12.41 -7.36 -6.42
CA MET A 40 -12.66 -8.21 -5.25
C MET A 40 -13.17 -7.33 -4.12
N GLU A 41 -14.26 -7.75 -3.49
CA GLU A 41 -14.89 -7.03 -2.38
C GLU A 41 -14.81 -7.87 -1.11
N CYS A 42 -14.55 -7.21 0.01
CA CYS A 42 -14.59 -7.81 1.35
C CYS A 42 -15.06 -6.77 2.37
N ILE A 43 -15.72 -7.25 3.42
CA ILE A 43 -16.02 -6.45 4.62
C ILE A 43 -14.91 -6.74 5.63
N LEU A 44 -14.35 -5.68 6.23
CA LEU A 44 -13.34 -5.79 7.26
C LEU A 44 -13.97 -5.51 8.62
N GLU A 45 -14.06 -6.54 9.46
CA GLU A 45 -14.69 -6.47 10.78
C GLU A 45 -13.70 -6.03 11.88
N PRO A 46 -14.18 -5.55 13.04
CA PRO A 46 -13.32 -5.20 14.16
C PRO A 46 -12.39 -6.35 14.59
N GLY A 47 -11.09 -6.06 14.67
CA GLY A 47 -10.06 -7.04 15.03
C GLY A 47 -9.48 -7.83 13.85
N GLU A 48 -10.01 -7.65 12.64
CA GLU A 48 -9.46 -8.22 11.42
C GLU A 48 -8.31 -7.38 10.85
N VAL A 49 -7.47 -8.03 10.04
CA VAL A 49 -6.32 -7.40 9.38
C VAL A 49 -6.40 -7.71 7.90
N LEU A 50 -6.40 -6.65 7.07
CA LEU A 50 -6.29 -6.75 5.62
C LEU A 50 -4.85 -6.48 5.20
N PHE A 51 -4.24 -7.43 4.48
CA PHE A 51 -2.97 -7.22 3.82
C PHE A 51 -3.20 -6.85 2.36
N VAL A 52 -2.79 -5.65 1.97
CA VAL A 52 -2.88 -5.17 0.58
C VAL A 52 -1.51 -5.23 -0.07
N PRO A 53 -1.29 -6.09 -1.09
CA PRO A 53 -0.01 -6.18 -1.77
C PRO A 53 0.36 -4.88 -2.48
N ALA A 54 1.66 -4.59 -2.54
CA ALA A 54 2.17 -3.40 -3.24
C ALA A 54 1.67 -3.34 -4.69
N GLY A 55 1.25 -2.16 -5.13
CA GLY A 55 0.70 -1.94 -6.47
C GLY A 55 -0.74 -2.43 -6.68
N SER A 56 -1.42 -2.93 -5.64
CA SER A 56 -2.82 -3.36 -5.73
C SER A 56 -3.78 -2.16 -5.62
N PRO A 57 -4.52 -1.83 -6.68
CA PRO A 57 -5.56 -0.82 -6.63
C PRO A 57 -6.62 -1.17 -5.58
N ASN A 58 -6.94 -0.27 -4.66
CA ASN A 58 -7.96 -0.50 -3.64
C ASN A 58 -8.75 0.78 -3.33
N GLN A 59 -9.97 0.60 -2.85
CA GLN A 59 -10.87 1.65 -2.39
C GLN A 59 -11.52 1.18 -1.09
N VAL A 60 -11.74 2.11 -0.16
CA VAL A 60 -12.39 1.84 1.13
C VAL A 60 -13.65 2.67 1.22
N ASP A 61 -14.75 2.04 1.62
CA ASP A 61 -15.98 2.69 2.03
C ASP A 61 -16.33 2.27 3.46
N ASN A 62 -16.61 3.25 4.32
CA ASN A 62 -16.94 2.98 5.72
C ASN A 62 -18.46 2.81 5.84
N LEU A 63 -18.91 1.58 6.08
CA LEU A 63 -20.34 1.26 6.23
C LEU A 63 -20.95 1.87 7.51
N GLU A 64 -20.12 2.11 8.52
CA GLU A 64 -20.48 2.73 9.79
C GLU A 64 -19.33 3.59 10.35
N ALA A 65 -19.52 4.19 11.53
CA ALA A 65 -18.50 5.03 12.17
C ALA A 65 -17.32 4.17 12.67
N SER A 66 -16.28 4.05 11.85
CA SER A 66 -15.15 3.16 12.13
C SER A 66 -13.85 3.87 12.53
N LEU A 67 -12.96 3.12 13.20
CA LEU A 67 -11.56 3.48 13.42
C LEU A 67 -10.68 2.32 12.94
N SER A 68 -9.72 2.62 12.07
CA SER A 68 -8.74 1.65 11.57
C SER A 68 -7.32 2.22 11.67
N ILE A 69 -6.34 1.33 11.74
CA ILE A 69 -4.91 1.67 11.72
C ILE A 69 -4.29 0.94 10.54
N SER A 70 -3.52 1.66 9.73
CA SER A 70 -2.79 1.11 8.59
C SER A 70 -1.29 1.35 8.75
N ALA A 71 -0.48 0.40 8.29
CA ALA A 71 0.96 0.55 8.20
C ALA A 71 1.46 0.05 6.85
N ASN A 72 2.45 0.72 6.28
CA ASN A 72 3.14 0.24 5.09
C ASN A 72 4.24 -0.73 5.49
N PHE A 73 4.38 -1.81 4.73
CA PHE A 73 5.44 -2.79 4.91
C PHE A 73 6.35 -2.81 3.69
N VAL A 74 7.66 -2.73 3.91
CA VAL A 74 8.68 -2.72 2.86
C VAL A 74 9.55 -3.96 3.00
N ASN A 75 9.75 -4.66 1.89
CA ASN A 75 10.61 -5.85 1.80
C ASN A 75 11.28 -5.91 0.42
N HIS A 76 12.04 -6.99 0.19
CA HIS A 76 12.76 -7.17 -1.07
C HIS A 76 11.84 -7.20 -2.31
N SER A 77 10.58 -7.64 -2.20
CA SER A 77 9.66 -7.68 -3.34
C SER A 77 9.13 -6.31 -3.78
N ASN A 78 9.16 -5.29 -2.92
CA ASN A 78 8.58 -3.98 -3.22
C ASN A 78 9.54 -2.79 -3.02
N ILE A 79 10.76 -3.01 -2.53
CA ILE A 79 11.70 -1.93 -2.19
C ILE A 79 12.03 -1.01 -3.38
N SER A 80 12.16 -1.55 -4.59
CA SER A 80 12.43 -0.76 -5.80
C SER A 80 11.26 0.18 -6.13
N LEU A 81 10.02 -0.28 -5.94
CA LEU A 81 8.83 0.56 -6.14
C LEU A 81 8.79 1.67 -5.08
N VAL A 82 8.98 1.32 -3.81
CA VAL A 82 9.01 2.28 -2.69
C VAL A 82 10.07 3.36 -2.92
N ARG A 83 11.28 2.98 -3.35
CA ARG A 83 12.35 3.91 -3.67
C ARG A 83 11.95 4.89 -4.79
N HIS A 84 11.34 4.38 -5.87
CA HIS A 84 10.87 5.21 -6.97
C HIS A 84 9.78 6.21 -6.50
N GLU A 85 8.81 5.74 -5.69
CA GLU A 85 7.77 6.61 -5.14
C GLU A 85 8.35 7.69 -4.22
N LEU A 86 9.26 7.31 -3.31
CA LEU A 86 9.94 8.24 -2.42
C LEU A 86 10.77 9.27 -3.20
N LEU A 87 11.43 8.87 -4.29
CA LEU A 87 12.14 9.80 -5.16
C LEU A 87 11.19 10.84 -5.76
N MET A 88 10.02 10.44 -6.26
CA MET A 88 9.03 11.37 -6.80
C MET A 88 8.47 12.29 -5.70
N ALA A 89 8.12 11.73 -4.54
CA ALA A 89 7.59 12.49 -3.41
C ALA A 89 8.63 13.49 -2.85
N SER A 90 9.91 13.11 -2.86
CA SER A 90 11.01 13.93 -2.39
C SER A 90 11.17 15.25 -3.14
N LEU A 91 10.60 15.38 -4.35
CA LEU A 91 10.62 16.64 -5.09
C LEU A 91 9.83 17.74 -4.35
N ASN A 92 8.79 17.37 -3.60
CA ASN A 92 7.86 18.29 -2.97
C ASN A 92 7.73 18.12 -1.45
N ASP A 93 8.32 17.06 -0.87
CA ASP A 93 8.24 16.75 0.57
C ASP A 93 9.62 16.41 1.16
N ASP A 94 10.07 17.23 2.12
CA ASP A 94 11.37 17.04 2.78
C ASP A 94 11.41 15.76 3.63
N ARG A 95 10.28 15.36 4.22
CA ARG A 95 10.22 14.10 4.97
C ARG A 95 10.47 12.89 4.05
N SER A 96 9.95 12.93 2.82
CA SER A 96 10.22 11.91 1.80
C SER A 96 11.70 11.88 1.39
N LYS A 97 12.40 13.03 1.37
CA LYS A 97 13.86 13.05 1.15
C LYS A 97 14.60 12.31 2.27
N GLU A 98 14.26 12.57 3.53
CA GLU A 98 14.88 11.91 4.69
C GLU A 98 14.62 10.40 4.68
N LEU A 99 13.39 9.98 4.37
CA LEU A 99 13.02 8.57 4.23
C LEU A 99 13.78 7.90 3.09
N LEU A 100 13.91 8.55 1.93
CA LEU A 100 14.69 8.03 0.81
C LEU A 100 16.16 7.84 1.18
N SER A 101 16.77 8.82 1.87
CA SER A 101 18.14 8.72 2.35
C SER A 101 18.31 7.55 3.33
N SER A 102 17.36 7.38 4.25
CA SER A 102 17.37 6.30 5.23
C SER A 102 17.22 4.92 4.56
N LEU A 103 16.32 4.81 3.58
CA LEU A 103 16.12 3.58 2.81
C LEU A 103 17.37 3.19 2.03
N ASN A 104 18.01 4.15 1.35
CA ASN A 104 19.26 3.92 0.61
C ASN A 104 20.39 3.44 1.53
N ALA A 105 20.49 3.99 2.75
CA ALA A 105 21.48 3.57 3.72
C ALA A 105 21.22 2.14 4.26
N LEU A 106 19.96 1.72 4.38
CA LEU A 106 19.60 0.37 4.81
C LEU A 106 19.95 -0.69 3.75
N GLU A 107 19.72 -0.40 2.47
CA GLU A 107 19.97 -1.37 1.39
C GLU A 107 21.46 -1.74 1.28
N LEU A 108 22.36 -0.76 1.48
CA LEU A 108 23.81 -1.00 1.55
C LEU A 108 24.22 -1.96 2.68
N ASN A 109 23.37 -2.16 3.69
CA ASN A 109 23.61 -3.05 4.83
C ASN A 109 22.92 -4.43 4.71
N ILE A 110 21.96 -4.59 3.79
CA ILE A 110 21.28 -5.86 3.53
C ILE A 110 22.18 -6.78 2.69
N ASP A 111 22.89 -6.22 1.72
CA ASP A 111 23.82 -6.95 0.84
C ASP A 111 25.05 -7.49 1.59
N SER A 112 25.40 -6.92 2.76
CA SER A 112 26.58 -7.31 3.54
C SER A 112 26.31 -8.33 4.65
N ASN A 113 25.04 -8.51 5.08
CA ASN A 113 24.68 -9.37 6.22
C ASN A 113 23.75 -10.53 5.89
N THR A 114 23.29 -10.66 4.64
CA THR A 114 22.39 -11.77 4.26
C THR A 114 23.20 -12.97 3.79
N SER A 115 23.80 -13.72 4.72
CA SER A 115 23.96 -15.15 4.49
C SER A 115 22.57 -15.73 4.34
N SER A 116 22.37 -16.50 3.28
CA SER A 116 21.14 -17.21 2.92
C SER A 116 20.81 -18.31 3.94
N GLU A 117 20.56 -17.95 5.19
CA GLU A 117 19.94 -18.85 6.16
C GLU A 117 18.44 -18.87 5.89
N GLU A 118 17.96 -20.04 5.49
CA GLU A 118 16.59 -20.39 5.19
C GLU A 118 15.64 -19.86 6.29
N ARG A 119 14.98 -18.73 6.02
CA ARG A 119 13.81 -18.33 6.79
C ARG A 119 12.74 -19.36 6.51
N LYS A 120 12.53 -20.30 7.43
CA LYS A 120 11.36 -21.18 7.42
C LYS A 120 10.14 -20.29 7.60
N ASP A 121 9.39 -20.09 6.53
CA ASP A 121 8.12 -19.39 6.58
C ASP A 121 7.21 -20.05 7.63
N LEU A 122 6.74 -19.25 8.59
CA LEU A 122 5.76 -19.69 9.58
C LEU A 122 4.45 -20.01 8.85
N LYS A 123 3.82 -21.12 9.20
CA LYS A 123 2.51 -21.44 8.61
C LYS A 123 1.48 -20.44 9.14
N TRP A 124 0.55 -20.03 8.28
CA TRP A 124 -0.49 -19.04 8.62
C TRP A 124 -1.25 -19.33 9.93
N LYS A 125 -1.47 -20.61 10.25
CA LYS A 125 -2.10 -21.04 11.51
C LYS A 125 -1.27 -20.71 12.76
N GLU A 126 0.06 -20.77 12.65
CA GLU A 126 0.99 -20.50 13.75
C GLU A 126 1.11 -19.00 14.00
N PHE A 127 1.07 -18.19 12.94
CA PHE A 127 1.05 -16.72 13.06
C PHE A 127 -0.17 -16.20 13.84
N LYS A 128 -1.35 -16.79 13.63
CA LYS A 128 -2.61 -16.33 14.25
C LYS A 128 -2.78 -16.73 15.72
N MET A 129 -1.84 -17.48 16.31
CA MET A 129 -1.91 -17.93 17.71
C MET A 129 -1.07 -17.09 18.70
N ASN A 130 -0.29 -16.13 18.21
CA ASN A 130 0.45 -15.14 19.00
C ASN A 130 -0.26 -13.79 18.98
#